data_AF-A0A4U6XDX5-F1
#
_entry.id   AF-A0A4U6XDX5-F1
#
_cell.length_a   1.000
_cell.length_b   1.000
_cell.length_c   1.000
_cell.angle_alpha   90.00
_cell.angle_beta   90.00
_cell.angle_gamma   90.00
#
_symmetry.space_group_name_H-M   'P 1'
#
loop_
_entity.id
_entity.type
_entity.pdbx_description
1 polymer ?
#
loop_
_entity_poly.entity_id
_entity_poly.type
_entity_poly.pdbx_seq_one_letter_code
_entity_poly.pdbx_strand_id
1 'polypeptide(L)' 'MSRGDPLAEIGGTTRPKVQDLVSNTDIIFMSLSDDAAIEATLDAILGATAPLNLTDKIIVDTSTVHSLTKR' A
#
# COMPACT_ATOMS: atom_id res chain seq x y z
N MET A 1 -14.43 9.32 -11.09
CA MET A 1 -14.61 8.34 -10.02
C MET A 1 -13.26 7.72 -9.72
N SER A 2 -12.84 7.72 -8.46
CA SER A 2 -11.64 7.04 -8.02
C SER A 2 -11.84 5.53 -8.15
N ARG A 3 -10.77 4.78 -8.44
CA ARG A 3 -10.82 3.31 -8.61
C ARG A 3 -11.43 2.61 -7.39
N GLY A 4 -11.34 3.21 -6.21
CA GLY A 4 -11.87 2.66 -4.95
C GLY A 4 -13.30 3.08 -4.60
N ASP A 5 -13.96 3.93 -5.39
CA ASP A 5 -15.31 4.45 -5.05
C ASP A 5 -16.34 3.33 -4.78
N PRO A 6 -16.40 2.23 -5.56
CA PRO A 6 -17.33 1.13 -5.29
C PRO A 6 -17.11 0.41 -3.94
N LEU A 7 -15.91 0.51 -3.35
CA LEU A 7 -15.63 -0.12 -2.06
C LEU A 7 -16.41 0.55 -0.92
N ALA A 8 -16.74 1.84 -1.05
CA ALA A 8 -17.53 2.55 -0.05
C ALA A 8 -18.92 1.94 0.12
N GLU A 9 -19.51 1.42 -0.96
CA GLU A 9 -20.84 0.79 -0.96
C GLU A 9 -20.89 -0.50 -0.12
N ILE A 10 -19.74 -1.15 0.07
CA ILE A 10 -19.59 -2.37 0.88
C ILE A 10 -18.91 -2.11 2.23
N GLY A 11 -18.81 -0.85 2.66
CA GLY A 11 -18.24 -0.46 3.96
C GLY A 11 -16.73 -0.16 3.96
N GLY A 12 -16.11 -0.09 2.79
CA GLY A 12 -14.72 0.34 2.63
C GLY A 12 -14.53 1.78 3.09
N THR A 13 -13.49 2.02 3.89
CA THR A 13 -13.11 3.37 4.35
C THR A 13 -11.88 3.83 3.60
N THR A 14 -11.97 4.95 2.89
CA THR A 14 -10.83 5.54 2.20
C THR A 14 -9.83 6.12 3.20
N ARG A 15 -8.54 5.87 2.98
CA ARG A 15 -7.44 6.44 3.77
C ARG A 15 -6.60 7.34 2.86
N PRO A 16 -6.44 8.63 3.18
CA PRO A 16 -5.71 9.56 2.32
C PRO A 16 -4.19 9.41 2.44
N LYS A 17 -3.72 8.77 3.51
CA LYS A 17 -2.30 8.57 3.82
C LYS A 17 -2.03 7.10 4.09
N VAL A 18 -0.93 6.58 3.54
CA VAL A 18 -0.52 5.19 3.77
C VAL A 18 -0.19 4.92 5.24
N GLN A 19 0.26 5.94 5.98
CA GLN A 19 0.53 5.83 7.41
C GLN A 19 -0.73 5.47 8.19
N ASP A 20 -1.87 6.08 7.85
CA ASP A 20 -3.16 5.78 8.49
C ASP A 20 -3.62 4.35 8.18
N LEU A 21 -3.27 3.81 7.00
CA LEU A 21 -3.54 2.41 6.66
C LEU A 21 -2.70 1.49 7.55
N VAL A 22 -1.38 1.70 7.61
CA VAL A 22 -0.45 0.86 8.39
C VAL A 22 -0.76 0.86 9.88
N SER A 23 -1.10 2.01 10.47
CA SER A 23 -1.40 2.10 11.90
C SER A 23 -2.68 1.39 12.31
N ASN A 24 -3.62 1.15 11.39
CA ASN A 24 -4.95 0.63 11.71
C ASN A 24 -5.24 -0.76 11.10
N THR A 25 -4.26 -1.41 10.47
CA THR A 25 -4.44 -2.71 9.80
C THR A 25 -3.27 -3.63 10.06
N ASP A 26 -3.52 -4.93 10.18
CA ASP A 26 -2.47 -5.93 10.41
C ASP A 26 -2.01 -6.61 9.12
N ILE A 27 -2.91 -6.70 8.14
CA ILE A 27 -2.63 -7.26 6.81
C ILE A 27 -2.98 -6.22 5.75
N ILE A 28 -2.01 -5.92 4.89
CA ILE A 28 -2.13 -4.91 3.84
C ILE A 28 -1.94 -5.61 2.49
N PHE A 29 -2.95 -5.52 1.63
CA PHE A 29 -2.86 -5.96 0.24
C PHE A 29 -2.57 -4.77 -0.66
N MET A 30 -1.54 -4.89 -1.50
CA MET A 30 -1.17 -3.91 -2.51
C MET A 30 -1.48 -4.46 -3.89
N SER A 31 -2.23 -3.69 -4.69
CA SER A 31 -2.46 -3.95 -6.10
C SER A 31 -2.37 -2.61 -6.83
N LEU A 32 -1.15 -2.28 -7.26
CA LEU A 32 -0.76 -0.98 -7.77
C LEU A 32 -0.54 -1.05 -9.28
N SER A 33 -0.51 0.12 -9.93
CA SER A 33 -0.55 0.22 -11.39
C SER A 33 0.74 -0.19 -12.09
N ASP A 34 1.88 0.05 -11.44
CA ASP A 34 3.21 -0.06 -12.03
C ASP A 34 4.29 -0.05 -10.93
N ASP A 35 5.54 -0.29 -11.34
CA ASP A 35 6.70 -0.37 -10.45
C ASP A 35 6.94 0.93 -9.68
N ALA A 36 6.69 2.09 -10.29
CA ALA A 36 6.90 3.39 -9.64
C ALA A 36 5.89 3.63 -8.51
N ALA A 37 4.64 3.19 -8.69
CA ALA A 37 3.62 3.24 -7.63
C ALA A 37 3.99 2.33 -6.46
N ILE A 38 4.56 1.15 -6.72
CA ILE A 38 5.05 0.21 -5.69
C ILE A 38 6.18 0.85 -4.89
N GLU A 39 7.22 1.34 -5.56
CA GLU A 39 8.37 1.99 -4.92
C GLU A 39 7.95 3.18 -4.06
N ALA A 40 7.13 4.10 -4.61
CA ALA A 40 6.65 5.26 -3.88
C ALA A 40 5.81 4.88 -2.65
N THR A 41 5.03 3.80 -2.72
CA THR A 41 4.24 3.30 -1.60
C THR A 41 5.14 2.68 -0.53
N LEU A 42 6.12 1.87 -0.92
CA LEU A 42 7.08 1.27 0.00
C LEU A 42 7.94 2.34 0.69
N ASP A 43 8.43 3.33 -0.03
CA ASP A 43 9.19 4.46 0.52
C ASP A 43 8.35 5.24 1.54
N ALA A 44 7.05 5.43 1.26
CA ALA A 44 6.14 6.11 2.17
C ALA A 44 5.82 5.28 3.43
N ILE A 45 5.82 3.94 3.34
CA ILE A 45 5.65 3.02 4.47
C ILE A 45 6.93 2.96 5.32
N LEU A 46 8.09 2.79 4.68
CA LEU A 46 9.38 2.65 5.35
C LEU A 46 9.86 3.97 5.95
N GLY A 47 9.41 5.09 5.39
CA GLY A 47 9.57 6.44 5.94
C GLY A 47 11.01 6.97 5.83
N ALA A 48 11.17 8.13 5.19
CA ALA A 48 12.48 8.81 5.13
C ALA A 48 12.84 9.61 6.41
N THR A 49 11.91 9.81 7.35
CA THR A 49 12.10 10.70 8.53
C THR A 49 11.73 10.08 9.89
N ALA A 50 10.83 9.08 9.93
CA ALA A 50 10.61 8.22 11.09
C ALA A 50 9.99 6.89 10.61
N PRO A 51 10.59 5.73 10.94
CA PRO A 51 10.05 4.45 10.50
C PRO A 51 8.71 4.17 11.16
N LEU A 52 7.72 3.76 10.37
CA LEU A 52 6.46 3.21 10.90
C LEU A 52 6.77 1.92 11.68
N ASN A 53 6.02 1.66 12.74
CA ASN A 53 6.11 0.37 13.42
C ASN A 53 5.48 -0.72 12.54
N LEU A 54 6.33 -1.55 11.94
CA LEU A 54 5.94 -2.69 11.10
C LEU A 54 5.96 -4.03 11.84
N THR A 55 6.21 -4.02 13.15
CA THR A 55 6.15 -5.25 13.96
C THR A 55 4.76 -5.89 13.80
N ASP A 56 4.75 -7.20 13.53
CA ASP A 56 3.56 -8.03 13.32
C ASP A 56 2.67 -7.63 12.12
N LYS A 57 3.14 -6.76 11.22
CA LYS A 57 2.43 -6.42 9.98
C LYS A 57 2.75 -7.42 8.87
N ILE A 58 1.75 -7.80 8.09
CA ILE A 58 1.89 -8.58 6.86
C ILE A 58 1.58 -7.68 5.67
N ILE A 59 2.54 -7.50 4.77
CA ILE A 59 2.35 -6.77 3.52
C ILE A 59 2.39 -7.78 2.37
N VAL A 60 1.31 -7.85 1.61
CA VAL A 60 1.14 -8.74 0.46
C VAL A 60 1.06 -7.88 -0.80
N ASP A 61 2.07 -7.98 -1.67
CA ASP A 61 2.02 -7.37 -2.99
C ASP A 61 1.44 -8.35 -4.01
N THR A 62 0.34 -7.94 -4.64
CA THR A 62 -0.34 -8.65 -5.74
C THR A 62 -0.29 -7.84 -7.03
N SER A 63 0.55 -6.80 -7.11
CA SER A 63 0.75 -6.00 -8.30
C SER A 63 1.48 -6.83 -9.37
N THR A 64 1.12 -6.64 -10.64
CA THR A 64 1.80 -7.29 -11.75
C THR A 64 3.02 -6.47 -12.13
N VAL A 65 4.19 -6.83 -11.58
CA VAL A 65 5.46 -6.20 -11.97
C VAL A 65 5.91 -6.73 -13.34
N HIS A 66 6.54 -5.87 -14.14
CA HIS A 66 7.09 -6.29 -15.41
C HIS A 66 8.26 -7.26 -15.16
N SER A 67 8.33 -8.38 -15.90
CA SER A 67 9.34 -9.43 -15.68
C SER A 67 10.77 -9.05 -16.09
N LEU A 68 11.07 -7.75 -16.27
CA LEU A 68 12.43 -7.26 -16.43
C LEU A 68 12.76 -6.24 -15.33
N THR A 69 13.71 -6.64 -14.48
CA THR A 69 14.42 -5.87 -13.43
C THR A 69 13.71 -5.96 -12.06
N LYS A 70 14.29 -6.57 -11.01
CA LYS A 70 15.58 -6.25 -10.39
C LYS A 70 16.46 -7.48 -10.08
N ARG A 71 17.74 -7.39 -10.46
CA ARG A 71 18.88 -8.09 -9.84
C ARG A 71 19.43 -7.22 -8.74
#